data_AF-A0A1V1NRU8-F1
#
_entry.id   AF-A0A1V1NRU8-F1
#
_cell.length_a   1.000
_cell.length_b   1.000
_cell.length_c   1.000
_cell.angle_alpha   90.00
_cell.angle_beta   90.00
_cell.angle_gamma   90.00
#
_symmetry.space_group_name_H-M   'P 1'
#
loop_
_entity.id
_entity.type
_entity.pdbx_description
1 polymer ?
#
loop_
_entity_poly.entity_id
_entity_poly.type
_entity_poly.pdbx_seq_one_letter_code
_entity_poly.pdbx_strand_id
1 'polypeptide(L)'
;MEFKAAIEAYMCNSALLCDVVLPDATWMEQSQIKPDWLYDAFIAYYAEIVEPMYDTMPVWKIIVELANRLDLGYYFPWNNIEDAFRNQLNGTPWSFDELKAKGFIITDQAQYFKYKIGEVLIRRMDMAVQESAKQEIQFCKSCCQGKGLDYLPDYKEPDKELMPDNEYPFIYGNFRSLGHEHSSTFNNFHLMKTNGTNVLWINKIDARERSIAQGDKVRLQSPWGSVEMVAKPTWAIMKGVLGS
;
A
#
# COMPACT_ATOMS: atom_id res chain seq x y z
N MET A 1 -24.05 4.37 1.13
CA MET A 1 -23.81 3.78 2.47
C MET A 1 -24.60 4.59 3.47
N GLU A 2 -25.35 3.94 4.36
CA GLU A 2 -26.17 4.61 5.38
C GLU A 2 -25.34 5.05 6.60
N PHE A 3 -24.21 4.38 6.87
CA PHE A 3 -23.29 4.69 7.97
C PHE A 3 -21.84 4.44 7.52
N LYS A 4 -20.92 5.31 7.92
CA LYS A 4 -19.48 5.25 7.64
C LYS A 4 -18.71 5.50 8.93
N ALA A 5 -17.81 4.59 9.26
CA ALA A 5 -16.85 4.78 10.34
C ALA A 5 -15.42 4.67 9.80
N ALA A 6 -14.49 5.40 10.41
CA ALA A 6 -13.06 5.25 10.19
C ALA A 6 -12.35 5.02 11.53
N ILE A 7 -11.35 4.14 11.54
CA ILE A 7 -10.35 4.04 12.61
C ILE A 7 -9.07 4.60 12.00
N GLU A 8 -8.58 5.72 12.52
CA GLU A 8 -7.47 6.42 11.87
C GLU A 8 -6.69 7.28 12.87
N ALA A 9 -5.37 7.37 12.68
CA ALA A 9 -4.49 8.18 13.53
C ALA A 9 -4.50 9.67 13.13
N TYR A 10 -4.91 9.99 11.90
CA TYR A 10 -4.98 11.35 11.39
C TYR A 10 -6.27 11.64 10.61
N MET A 11 -6.71 12.90 10.62
CA MET A 11 -7.93 13.29 9.89
C MET A 11 -7.70 13.40 8.36
N CYS A 12 -7.66 12.26 7.67
CA CYS A 12 -7.52 12.19 6.21
C CYS A 12 -8.84 12.50 5.49
N ASN A 13 -8.80 12.70 4.16
CA ASN A 13 -9.98 13.02 3.36
C ASN A 13 -11.12 11.98 3.51
N SER A 14 -10.78 10.70 3.67
CA SER A 14 -11.79 9.66 3.91
C SER A 14 -12.44 9.80 5.29
N ALA A 15 -11.63 10.06 6.33
CA ALA A 15 -12.13 10.25 7.69
C ALA A 15 -13.04 11.48 7.80
N LEU A 16 -12.74 12.56 7.06
CA LEU A 16 -13.62 13.75 6.98
C LEU A 16 -15.01 13.46 6.40
N LEU A 17 -15.16 12.36 5.66
CA LEU A 17 -16.42 11.93 5.08
C LEU A 17 -17.14 10.90 5.94
N CYS A 18 -16.58 10.47 7.07
CA CYS A 18 -17.19 9.48 7.96
C CYS A 18 -18.12 10.12 8.99
N ASP A 19 -19.12 9.37 9.43
CA ASP A 19 -20.07 9.80 10.48
C ASP A 19 -19.44 9.66 11.87
N VAL A 20 -18.53 8.69 12.03
CA VAL A 20 -17.76 8.43 13.25
C VAL A 20 -16.29 8.22 12.88
N VAL A 21 -15.39 8.86 13.63
CA VAL A 21 -13.95 8.62 13.55
C VAL A 21 -13.46 8.19 14.93
N LEU A 22 -12.83 7.03 14.99
CA LEU A 22 -12.22 6.49 16.21
C LEU A 22 -10.70 6.71 16.13
N PRO A 23 -10.09 7.42 17.09
CA PRO A 23 -8.69 7.80 17.03
C PRO A 23 -7.76 6.61 17.34
N ASP A 24 -7.03 6.14 16.32
CA ASP A 24 -6.00 5.11 16.50
C ASP A 24 -4.72 5.72 17.08
N ALA A 25 -4.01 4.93 17.88
CA ALA A 25 -2.66 5.25 18.32
C ALA A 25 -1.68 5.13 17.14
N THR A 26 -0.65 5.96 17.08
CA THR A 26 0.36 5.88 16.01
C THR A 26 1.21 4.61 16.13
N TRP A 27 1.95 4.26 15.08
CA TRP A 27 2.79 3.05 15.09
C TRP A 27 3.89 3.04 16.17
N MET A 28 4.27 4.20 16.72
CA MET A 28 5.22 4.29 17.85
C MET A 28 4.54 4.09 19.22
N GLU A 29 3.21 4.21 19.26
CA GLU A 29 2.37 4.16 20.46
C GLU A 29 1.72 2.78 20.68
N GLN A 30 2.07 1.81 19.84
CA GLN A 30 1.54 0.46 19.95
C GLN A 30 2.56 -0.56 19.46
N SER A 31 2.62 -1.71 20.12
CA SER A 31 3.47 -2.81 19.67
C SER A 31 2.81 -3.67 18.59
N GLN A 32 3.61 -4.25 17.68
CA GLN A 32 3.15 -5.13 16.59
C GLN A 32 4.20 -6.22 16.26
N ILE A 33 3.75 -7.37 15.78
CA ILE A 33 4.61 -8.34 15.07
C ILE A 33 4.40 -8.17 13.58
N LYS A 34 5.48 -7.95 12.82
CA LYS A 34 5.43 -7.84 11.36
C LYS A 34 6.32 -8.89 10.69
N PRO A 35 5.76 -9.77 9.86
CA PRO A 35 6.58 -10.56 8.94
C PRO A 35 7.07 -9.68 7.79
N ASP A 36 8.19 -10.06 7.19
CA ASP A 36 8.55 -9.60 5.86
C ASP A 36 7.47 -10.02 4.86
N TRP A 37 6.69 -9.05 4.39
CA TRP A 37 5.53 -9.31 3.54
C TRP A 37 5.89 -9.97 2.21
N LEU A 38 7.10 -9.72 1.69
CA LEU A 38 7.45 -10.12 0.33
C LEU A 38 8.13 -11.49 0.26
N TYR A 39 9.05 -11.77 1.18
CA TYR A 39 9.87 -12.98 1.12
C TYR A 39 9.75 -13.87 2.35
N ASP A 40 8.99 -13.47 3.37
CA ASP A 40 9.03 -14.07 4.70
C ASP A 40 10.47 -14.31 5.19
N ALA A 41 11.39 -13.39 4.87
CA ALA A 41 12.80 -13.54 5.20
C ALA A 41 13.05 -13.38 6.71
N PHE A 42 12.21 -12.61 7.38
CA PHE A 42 12.26 -12.40 8.82
C PHE A 42 10.88 -12.09 9.40
N ILE A 43 10.80 -12.21 10.72
CA ILE A 43 9.75 -11.60 11.55
C ILE A 43 10.39 -10.56 12.47
N ALA A 44 9.72 -9.44 12.67
CA ALA A 44 10.21 -8.33 13.48
C ALA A 44 9.18 -7.91 14.53
N TYR A 45 9.66 -7.57 15.71
CA TYR A 45 8.89 -6.92 16.77
C TYR A 45 9.04 -5.40 16.67
N TYR A 46 7.91 -4.75 16.47
CA TYR A 46 7.78 -3.30 16.54
C TYR A 46 7.37 -3.00 17.97
N ALA A 47 8.30 -2.51 18.77
CA ALA A 47 8.04 -2.18 20.16
C ALA A 47 7.19 -0.90 20.28
N GLU A 48 6.37 -0.85 21.32
CA GLU A 48 5.80 0.40 21.79
C GLU A 48 6.93 1.27 22.36
N ILE A 49 7.08 2.49 21.86
CA ILE A 49 8.17 3.41 22.22
C ILE A 49 7.68 4.44 23.24
N VAL A 50 6.42 4.88 23.10
CA VAL A 50 5.75 5.82 23.98
C VAL A 50 4.32 5.33 24.24
N GLU A 51 3.72 5.73 25.35
CA GLU A 51 2.31 5.42 25.60
C GLU A 51 1.39 6.17 24.61
N PRO A 52 0.21 5.62 24.26
CA PRO A 52 -0.81 6.32 23.46
C PRO A 52 -1.08 7.73 23.98
N MET A 53 -0.94 8.72 23.09
CA MET A 53 -1.12 10.12 23.43
C MET A 53 -2.60 10.53 23.33
N TYR A 54 -2.99 11.55 24.11
CA TYR A 54 -4.34 12.11 24.11
C TYR A 54 -5.41 11.08 24.50
N ASP A 55 -6.54 11.06 23.78
CA ASP A 55 -7.61 10.06 23.92
C ASP A 55 -7.56 9.06 22.74
N THR A 56 -6.35 8.69 22.33
CA THR A 56 -6.14 7.66 21.30
C THR A 56 -6.12 6.27 21.92
N MET A 57 -6.45 5.27 21.11
CA MET A 57 -6.46 3.88 21.54
C MET A 57 -5.87 3.01 20.42
N PRO A 58 -4.95 2.07 20.72
CA PRO A 58 -4.46 1.14 19.71
C PRO A 58 -5.61 0.36 19.06
N VAL A 59 -5.55 0.20 17.75
CA VAL A 59 -6.61 -0.44 16.93
C VAL A 59 -7.08 -1.79 17.49
N TRP A 60 -6.20 -2.62 18.02
CA TRP A 60 -6.58 -3.91 18.59
C TRP A 60 -7.55 -3.76 19.77
N LYS A 61 -7.37 -2.73 20.60
CA LYS A 61 -8.22 -2.47 21.75
C LYS A 61 -9.56 -1.85 21.32
N ILE A 62 -9.54 -0.98 20.31
CA ILE A 62 -10.77 -0.49 19.66
C ILE A 62 -11.61 -1.67 19.15
N ILE A 63 -10.99 -2.62 18.45
CA ILE A 63 -11.67 -3.82 17.93
C ILE A 63 -12.26 -4.66 19.06
N VAL A 64 -11.52 -4.90 20.13
CA VAL A 64 -12.01 -5.68 21.30
C VAL A 64 -13.20 -4.99 21.97
N GLU A 65 -13.14 -3.68 22.17
CA GLU A 65 -14.23 -2.90 22.76
C GLU A 65 -15.50 -2.90 21.90
N LEU A 66 -15.35 -2.86 20.57
CA LEU A 66 -16.46 -3.02 19.64
C LEU A 66 -17.02 -4.44 19.68
N ALA A 67 -16.15 -5.46 19.68
CA ALA A 67 -16.58 -6.85 19.77
C ALA A 67 -17.37 -7.11 21.07
N ASN A 68 -16.93 -6.57 22.20
CA ASN A 68 -17.65 -6.67 23.48
C ASN A 68 -19.05 -6.07 23.40
N ARG A 69 -19.22 -4.92 22.73
CA ARG A 69 -20.54 -4.27 22.53
C ARG A 69 -21.45 -5.02 21.58
N LEU A 70 -20.88 -5.89 20.75
CA LEU A 70 -21.59 -6.75 19.80
C LEU A 70 -21.78 -8.18 20.33
N ASP A 71 -21.48 -8.43 21.60
CA ASP A 71 -21.50 -9.76 22.22
C ASP A 71 -20.55 -10.78 21.55
N LEU A 72 -19.50 -10.30 20.86
CA LEU A 72 -18.46 -11.08 20.16
C LEU A 72 -17.11 -11.11 20.90
N GLY A 73 -17.06 -10.57 22.12
CA GLY A 73 -15.84 -10.48 22.93
C GLY A 73 -15.13 -11.81 23.17
N TYR A 74 -15.88 -12.91 23.17
CA TYR A 74 -15.35 -14.26 23.38
C TYR A 74 -14.37 -14.73 22.29
N TYR A 75 -14.35 -14.10 21.11
CA TYR A 75 -13.34 -14.35 20.08
C TYR A 75 -11.97 -13.73 20.38
N PHE A 76 -11.89 -12.85 21.38
CA PHE A 76 -10.67 -12.16 21.80
C PHE A 76 -10.32 -12.53 23.25
N PRO A 77 -9.96 -13.80 23.54
CA PRO A 77 -9.80 -14.31 24.91
C PRO A 77 -8.51 -13.86 25.62
N TRP A 78 -7.85 -12.83 25.11
CA TRP A 78 -6.54 -12.38 25.56
C TRP A 78 -6.66 -11.22 26.54
N ASN A 79 -5.88 -11.23 27.63
CA ASN A 79 -5.94 -10.15 28.62
C ASN A 79 -5.17 -8.90 28.16
N ASN A 80 -4.16 -9.11 27.32
CA ASN A 80 -3.30 -8.07 26.78
C ASN A 80 -2.80 -8.46 25.38
N ILE A 81 -2.16 -7.51 24.69
CA ILE A 81 -1.69 -7.73 23.32
C ILE A 81 -0.57 -8.77 23.22
N GLU A 82 0.24 -8.94 24.26
CA GLU A 82 1.31 -9.94 24.22
C GLU A 82 0.78 -11.37 24.34
N ASP A 83 -0.32 -11.61 25.04
CA ASP A 83 -1.02 -12.90 25.04
C ASP A 83 -1.45 -13.25 23.60
N ALA A 84 -1.97 -12.27 22.88
CA ALA A 84 -2.34 -12.42 21.47
C ALA A 84 -1.11 -12.67 20.57
N PHE A 85 0.02 -12.00 20.84
CA PHE A 85 1.28 -12.25 20.12
C PHE A 85 1.87 -13.63 20.37
N ARG A 86 1.83 -14.14 21.61
CA ARG A 86 2.23 -15.51 21.92
C ARG A 86 1.34 -16.51 21.18
N ASN A 87 0.04 -16.24 21.11
CA ASN A 87 -0.88 -17.05 20.31
C ASN A 87 -0.61 -16.93 18.81
N GLN A 88 -0.26 -15.75 18.29
CA GLN A 88 0.06 -15.52 16.88
C GLN A 88 1.27 -16.34 16.42
N LEU A 89 2.26 -16.55 17.30
CA LEU A 89 3.44 -17.38 17.03
C LEU A 89 3.28 -18.84 17.44
N ASN A 90 2.12 -19.23 17.98
CA ASN A 90 1.87 -20.60 18.40
C ASN A 90 1.94 -21.57 17.20
N GLY A 91 2.63 -22.69 17.37
CA GLY A 91 2.88 -23.66 16.29
C GLY A 91 4.02 -23.29 15.34
N THR A 92 4.65 -22.13 15.52
CA THR A 92 5.90 -21.77 14.84
C THR A 92 7.11 -22.20 15.69
N PRO A 93 8.33 -22.31 15.12
CA PRO A 93 9.54 -22.59 15.90
C PRO A 93 10.03 -21.39 16.71
N TRP A 94 9.36 -20.23 16.64
CA TRP A 94 9.76 -18.98 17.28
C TRP A 94 8.83 -18.64 18.44
N SER A 95 9.38 -18.02 19.47
CA SER A 95 8.58 -17.50 20.59
C SER A 95 8.52 -15.98 20.57
N PHE A 96 7.42 -15.40 21.09
CA PHE A 96 7.31 -13.95 21.21
C PHE A 96 8.39 -13.38 22.14
N ASP A 97 8.72 -14.07 23.23
CA ASP A 97 9.72 -13.60 24.20
C ASP A 97 11.13 -13.55 23.57
N GLU A 98 11.47 -14.54 22.73
CA GLU A 98 12.69 -14.51 21.93
C GLU A 98 12.68 -13.35 20.92
N LEU A 99 11.57 -13.19 20.18
CA LEU A 99 11.43 -12.15 19.18
C LEU A 99 11.55 -10.76 19.80
N LYS A 100 10.88 -10.53 20.94
CA LYS A 100 10.92 -9.28 21.69
C LYS A 100 12.33 -8.95 22.19
N ALA A 101 13.07 -9.96 22.67
CA ALA A 101 14.45 -9.79 23.13
C ALA A 101 15.43 -9.47 21.99
N LYS A 102 15.23 -10.07 20.80
CA LYS A 102 16.12 -9.88 19.64
C LYS A 102 15.73 -8.70 18.74
N GLY A 103 14.48 -8.26 18.79
CA GLY A 103 13.88 -7.30 17.86
C GLY A 103 13.48 -7.91 16.52
N PHE A 104 14.22 -8.88 15.99
CA PHE A 104 13.85 -9.65 14.81
C PHE A 104 14.43 -11.06 14.82
N ILE A 105 13.83 -11.95 14.03
CA ILE A 105 14.31 -13.31 13.79
C ILE A 105 14.32 -13.54 12.28
N ILE A 106 15.47 -13.97 11.74
CA ILE A 106 15.58 -14.40 10.35
C ILE A 106 14.91 -15.76 10.23
N THR A 107 13.86 -15.83 9.42
CA THR A 107 13.02 -17.02 9.23
C THR A 107 13.44 -17.81 7.99
N ASP A 108 14.11 -17.15 7.04
CA ASP A 108 14.65 -17.77 5.83
C ASP A 108 16.04 -17.20 5.53
N GLN A 109 17.06 -18.06 5.56
CA GLN A 109 18.45 -17.63 5.33
C GLN A 109 18.70 -17.39 3.85
N ALA A 110 19.33 -16.27 3.52
CA ALA A 110 19.68 -15.95 2.14
C ALA A 110 20.62 -17.01 1.53
N GLN A 111 20.24 -17.55 0.38
CA GLN A 111 21.03 -18.56 -0.34
C GLN A 111 21.03 -18.28 -1.84
N TYR A 112 22.19 -18.42 -2.47
CA TYR A 112 22.30 -18.39 -3.93
C TYR A 112 21.65 -19.64 -4.54
N PHE A 113 21.01 -19.46 -5.69
CA PHE A 113 20.39 -20.55 -6.45
C PHE A 113 19.32 -21.33 -5.66
N LYS A 114 18.57 -20.69 -4.77
CA LYS A 114 17.48 -21.32 -3.99
C LYS A 114 16.51 -22.14 -4.86
N TYR A 115 16.28 -21.70 -6.11
CA TYR A 115 15.47 -22.42 -7.12
C TYR A 115 15.98 -23.80 -7.51
N LYS A 116 17.27 -24.12 -7.30
CA LYS A 116 17.83 -25.44 -7.57
C LYS A 116 17.59 -26.44 -6.43
N ILE A 117 17.34 -25.94 -5.22
CA ILE A 117 17.20 -26.76 -4.01
C ILE A 117 15.72 -27.14 -3.77
N GLY A 118 14.80 -26.61 -4.59
CA GLY A 118 13.38 -26.95 -4.56
C GLY A 118 12.56 -26.14 -3.55
N GLU A 119 13.20 -25.27 -2.77
CA GLU A 119 12.57 -24.40 -1.77
C GLU A 119 12.29 -22.99 -2.29
N VAL A 120 11.99 -22.84 -3.58
CA VAL A 120 11.41 -21.57 -4.02
C VAL A 120 9.94 -21.64 -3.75
N LEU A 121 9.58 -21.11 -2.58
CA LEU A 121 8.31 -20.44 -2.39
C LEU A 121 8.21 -19.35 -3.47
N ILE A 122 7.78 -19.73 -4.67
CA ILE A 122 7.08 -18.81 -5.54
C ILE A 122 5.77 -18.61 -4.80
N ARG A 123 5.72 -17.63 -3.89
CA ARG A 123 4.44 -17.15 -3.37
C ARG A 123 3.69 -16.62 -4.58
N ARG A 124 2.86 -17.50 -5.13
CA ARG A 124 1.77 -17.20 -6.03
C ARG A 124 0.97 -16.09 -5.33
N MET A 125 0.98 -14.88 -5.89
CA MET A 125 0.09 -13.79 -5.46
C MET A 125 -1.40 -14.17 -5.65
N ASP A 126 -1.70 -15.34 -6.20
CA ASP A 126 -2.99 -16.02 -6.14
C ASP A 126 -3.10 -16.92 -4.89
N MET A 127 -4.07 -16.60 -4.04
CA MET A 127 -4.52 -17.36 -2.84
C MET A 127 -4.99 -18.81 -3.09
N ALA A 128 -4.46 -19.50 -4.09
CA ALA A 128 -4.70 -20.92 -4.32
C ALA A 128 -3.41 -21.69 -4.04
N VAL A 129 -3.30 -22.23 -2.84
CA VAL A 129 -2.39 -23.33 -2.53
C VAL A 129 -2.77 -24.48 -3.45
N GLN A 130 -2.04 -24.64 -4.56
CA GLN A 130 -2.02 -25.92 -5.26
C GLN A 130 -0.96 -26.76 -4.56
N GLU A 131 -1.44 -27.77 -3.82
CA GLU A 131 -0.63 -28.88 -3.36
C GLU A 131 0.16 -29.45 -4.55
N SER A 132 1.48 -29.60 -4.35
CA SER A 132 2.37 -30.45 -5.12
C SER A 132 2.18 -30.43 -6.64
N ALA A 133 2.92 -29.57 -7.33
CA ALA A 133 3.29 -29.84 -8.70
C ALA A 133 4.79 -29.69 -8.83
N LYS A 134 5.41 -30.65 -9.53
CA LYS A 134 6.82 -30.69 -9.91
C LYS A 134 7.35 -29.30 -10.28
N GLN A 135 8.65 -29.12 -10.03
CA GLN A 135 9.50 -27.94 -10.26
C GLN A 135 9.56 -27.48 -11.74
N GLU A 136 8.42 -27.39 -12.42
CA GLU A 136 8.30 -26.92 -13.80
C GLU A 136 7.64 -25.54 -13.78
N ILE A 137 8.36 -24.55 -14.30
CA ILE A 137 7.80 -23.22 -14.52
C ILE A 137 6.67 -23.36 -15.54
N GLN A 138 5.44 -23.10 -15.11
CA GLN A 138 4.29 -23.13 -15.98
C GLN A 138 4.29 -21.88 -16.86
N PHE A 139 4.80 -22.01 -18.08
CA PHE A 139 4.66 -20.97 -19.10
C PHE A 139 3.20 -20.77 -19.51
N CYS A 140 2.43 -21.87 -19.54
CA CYS A 140 1.00 -21.87 -19.82
C CYS A 140 0.23 -22.23 -18.53
N LYS A 141 -0.59 -21.31 -18.03
CA LYS A 141 -1.29 -21.49 -16.75
C LYS A 141 -2.61 -22.24 -16.98
N SER A 142 -2.68 -23.50 -16.56
CA SER A 142 -3.87 -24.35 -16.74
C SER A 142 -5.13 -23.78 -16.09
N CYS A 143 -5.01 -22.97 -15.02
CA CYS A 143 -6.15 -22.32 -14.38
C CYS A 143 -6.86 -21.28 -15.26
N CYS A 144 -6.25 -20.87 -16.38
CA CYS A 144 -6.84 -19.95 -17.36
C CYS A 144 -7.73 -20.69 -18.39
N GLN A 145 -7.59 -22.02 -18.52
CA GLN A 145 -8.41 -22.81 -19.44
C GLN A 145 -9.89 -22.73 -19.08
N GLY A 146 -10.74 -22.44 -20.08
CA GLY A 146 -12.18 -22.31 -19.91
C GLY A 146 -12.65 -21.04 -19.22
N LYS A 147 -11.75 -20.12 -18.83
CA LYS A 147 -12.09 -18.83 -18.19
C LYS A 147 -12.03 -17.62 -19.12
N GLY A 148 -11.75 -17.83 -20.41
CA GLY A 148 -11.57 -16.75 -21.38
C GLY A 148 -10.35 -15.87 -21.10
N LEU A 149 -9.37 -16.38 -20.35
CA LEU A 149 -8.12 -15.70 -20.05
C LEU A 149 -7.02 -16.24 -20.96
N ASP A 150 -6.15 -15.35 -21.44
CA ASP A 150 -5.01 -15.77 -22.23
C ASP A 150 -4.06 -16.60 -21.38
N TYR A 151 -3.64 -17.71 -21.97
CA TYR A 151 -2.80 -18.71 -21.32
C TYR A 151 -1.30 -18.36 -21.40
N LEU A 152 -0.94 -17.40 -22.25
CA LEU A 152 0.39 -16.81 -22.36
C LEU A 152 0.29 -15.29 -22.24
N PRO A 153 1.34 -14.61 -21.75
CA PRO A 153 1.43 -13.17 -21.85
C PRO A 153 1.36 -12.74 -23.31
N ASP A 154 0.41 -11.86 -23.62
CA ASP A 154 0.25 -11.25 -24.93
C ASP A 154 0.13 -9.74 -24.78
N TYR A 155 0.52 -9.01 -25.82
CA TYR A 155 0.30 -7.57 -25.87
C TYR A 155 -1.15 -7.30 -26.31
N LYS A 156 -1.87 -6.53 -25.50
CA LYS A 156 -3.18 -6.02 -25.85
C LYS A 156 -3.11 -4.52 -26.00
N GLU A 157 -3.72 -4.02 -27.07
CA GLU A 157 -3.92 -2.58 -27.20
C GLU A 157 -4.74 -2.06 -26.01
N PRO A 158 -4.39 -0.88 -25.47
CA PRO A 158 -5.22 -0.23 -24.45
C PRO A 158 -6.64 0.01 -24.95
N ASP A 159 -7.58 0.12 -24.02
CA ASP A 159 -8.95 0.50 -24.35
C ASP A 159 -8.96 1.85 -25.08
N LYS A 160 -9.81 1.98 -26.11
CA LYS A 160 -9.90 3.20 -26.93
C LYS A 160 -10.27 4.41 -26.09
N GLU A 161 -11.03 4.23 -25.02
CA GLU A 161 -11.39 5.31 -24.08
C GLU A 161 -10.18 5.87 -23.32
N LEU A 162 -9.09 5.10 -23.23
CA LEU A 162 -7.83 5.50 -22.59
C LEU A 162 -6.82 6.08 -23.58
N MET A 163 -7.13 6.04 -24.88
CA MET A 163 -6.24 6.53 -25.93
C MET A 163 -6.46 8.03 -26.17
N PRO A 164 -5.39 8.80 -26.46
CA PRO A 164 -5.52 10.21 -26.80
C PRO A 164 -6.36 10.43 -28.06
N ASP A 165 -7.10 11.53 -28.08
CA ASP A 165 -7.85 12.00 -29.24
C ASP A 165 -7.67 13.51 -29.47
N ASN A 166 -8.51 14.12 -30.30
CA ASN A 166 -8.41 15.55 -30.61
C ASN A 166 -8.82 16.45 -29.42
N GLU A 167 -9.67 15.97 -28.51
CA GLU A 167 -10.13 16.69 -27.33
C GLU A 167 -9.17 16.50 -26.15
N TYR A 168 -8.68 15.27 -25.95
CA TYR A 168 -7.73 14.87 -24.91
C TYR A 168 -6.44 14.31 -25.53
N PRO A 169 -5.52 15.18 -26.00
CA PRO A 169 -4.38 14.77 -26.83
C PRO A 169 -3.18 14.21 -26.04
N PHE A 170 -3.32 13.97 -24.74
CA PHE A 170 -2.23 13.55 -23.87
C PHE A 170 -2.55 12.25 -23.14
N ILE A 171 -1.53 11.40 -23.00
CA ILE A 171 -1.56 10.29 -22.03
C ILE A 171 -1.16 10.86 -20.66
N TYR A 172 -1.89 10.54 -19.61
CA TYR A 172 -1.58 10.96 -18.25
C TYR A 172 -1.24 9.77 -17.36
N GLY A 173 -0.16 9.88 -16.58
CA GLY A 173 0.25 8.87 -15.59
C GLY A 173 0.60 9.48 -14.25
N ASN A 174 0.27 8.79 -13.16
CA ASN A 174 0.73 9.16 -11.82
C ASN A 174 2.00 8.39 -11.48
N PHE A 175 2.92 9.03 -10.75
CA PHE A 175 4.12 8.39 -10.23
C PHE A 175 4.37 8.78 -8.77
N ARG A 176 5.32 8.10 -8.14
CA ARG A 176 5.68 8.36 -6.74
C ARG A 176 6.64 9.53 -6.64
N SER A 177 6.33 10.48 -5.78
CA SER A 177 7.28 11.47 -5.31
C SER A 177 8.13 10.87 -4.20
N LEU A 178 9.46 10.94 -4.33
CA LEU A 178 10.39 10.35 -3.35
C LEU A 178 10.16 10.83 -1.90
N GLY A 179 9.65 12.06 -1.73
CA GLY A 179 9.44 12.65 -0.41
C GLY A 179 8.19 12.18 0.34
N HIS A 180 7.30 11.41 -0.29
CA HIS A 180 6.03 11.03 0.32
C HIS A 180 5.67 9.56 0.04
N GLU A 181 5.33 8.83 1.10
CA GLU A 181 4.70 7.52 1.01
C GLU A 181 3.19 7.69 0.90
N HIS A 182 2.63 7.45 -0.30
CA HIS A 182 1.21 7.62 -0.58
C HIS A 182 0.63 8.92 0.05
N SER A 183 -0.54 8.84 0.67
CA SER A 183 -1.15 9.92 1.45
C SER A 183 -0.80 9.90 2.94
N SER A 184 -0.11 8.86 3.44
CA SER A 184 0.12 8.66 4.88
C SER A 184 1.11 9.66 5.48
N THR A 185 1.91 10.30 4.64
CA THR A 185 2.96 11.24 5.05
C THR A 185 2.58 12.71 4.86
N PHE A 186 1.36 13.01 4.42
CA PHE A 186 0.92 14.40 4.22
C PHE A 186 0.69 15.16 5.53
N ASN A 187 0.56 14.47 6.68
CA ASN A 187 0.54 15.11 8.00
C ASN A 187 1.94 15.38 8.58
N ASN A 188 3.00 14.97 7.89
CA ASN A 188 4.36 15.30 8.31
C ASN A 188 4.74 16.70 7.81
N PHE A 189 4.80 17.66 8.74
CA PHE A 189 5.06 19.06 8.38
C PHE A 189 6.43 19.30 7.73
N HIS A 190 7.45 18.51 8.06
CA HIS A 190 8.78 18.64 7.43
C HIS A 190 8.75 18.19 5.97
N LEU A 191 8.07 17.08 5.69
CA LEU A 191 7.88 16.59 4.33
C LEU A 191 7.02 17.58 3.52
N MET A 192 5.92 18.07 4.09
CA MET A 192 5.07 19.07 3.44
C MET A 192 5.78 20.41 3.19
N LYS A 193 6.73 20.82 4.02
CA LYS A 193 7.57 22.00 3.73
C LYS A 193 8.47 21.81 2.51
N THR A 194 8.86 20.57 2.22
CA THR A 194 9.78 20.25 1.12
C THR A 194 8.99 19.95 -0.16
N ASN A 195 7.91 19.17 -0.05
CA ASN A 195 7.11 18.64 -1.18
C ASN A 195 5.59 18.84 -0.93
N GLY A 196 5.16 20.05 -0.60
CA GLY A 196 3.79 20.32 -0.16
C GLY A 196 2.68 20.23 -1.20
N THR A 197 3.01 20.09 -2.48
CA THR A 197 2.03 19.89 -3.55
C THR A 197 2.63 19.07 -4.69
N ASN A 198 1.76 18.34 -5.38
CA ASN A 198 2.10 17.72 -6.64
C ASN A 198 2.08 18.76 -7.77
N VAL A 199 2.94 18.58 -8.76
CA VAL A 199 3.11 19.49 -9.91
C VAL A 199 2.88 18.71 -11.19
N LEU A 200 2.33 19.38 -12.21
CA LEU A 200 2.15 18.78 -13.53
C LEU A 200 3.48 18.78 -14.29
N TRP A 201 4.05 17.62 -14.50
CA TRP A 201 5.17 17.44 -15.41
C TRP A 201 4.64 17.46 -16.84
N ILE A 202 5.19 18.37 -17.64
CA ILE A 202 4.87 18.52 -19.07
C ILE A 202 6.18 18.65 -19.84
N ASN A 203 6.24 18.05 -21.03
CA ASN A 203 7.42 18.20 -21.88
C ASN A 203 7.62 19.68 -22.29
N LYS A 204 8.87 20.15 -22.35
CA LYS A 204 9.14 21.56 -22.69
C LYS A 204 8.62 21.98 -24.07
N ILE A 205 8.55 21.07 -25.04
CA ILE A 205 7.99 21.36 -26.37
C ILE A 205 6.47 21.55 -26.27
N ASP A 206 5.77 20.62 -25.62
CA ASP A 206 4.30 20.71 -25.44
C ASP A 206 3.88 21.93 -24.63
N ALA A 207 4.67 22.29 -23.61
CA ALA A 207 4.49 23.49 -22.83
C ALA A 207 4.65 24.75 -23.69
N ARG A 208 5.71 24.82 -24.51
CA ARG A 208 5.95 25.95 -25.41
C ARG A 208 4.84 26.12 -26.46
N GLU A 209 4.40 25.01 -27.07
CA GLU A 209 3.28 25.01 -28.04
C GLU A 209 1.98 25.56 -27.43
N ARG A 210 1.82 25.43 -26.11
CA ARG A 210 0.65 25.91 -25.35
C ARG A 210 0.90 27.19 -24.54
N SER A 211 2.06 27.82 -24.72
CA SER A 211 2.47 29.02 -23.96
C SER A 211 2.44 28.84 -22.43
N ILE A 212 2.75 27.64 -21.94
CA ILE A 212 2.81 27.31 -20.51
C ILE A 212 4.25 27.50 -20.01
N ALA A 213 4.42 28.35 -19.00
CA ALA A 213 5.68 28.61 -18.31
C ALA A 213 5.81 27.80 -17.00
N GLN A 214 7.01 27.82 -16.45
CA GLN A 214 7.29 27.24 -15.13
C GLN A 214 6.48 27.97 -14.06
N GLY A 215 5.72 27.23 -13.26
CA GLY A 215 4.95 27.80 -12.15
C GLY A 215 3.53 28.24 -12.52
N ASP A 216 3.15 28.18 -13.79
CA ASP A 216 1.80 28.54 -14.22
C ASP A 216 0.75 27.63 -13.60
N LYS A 217 -0.37 28.22 -13.19
CA LYS A 217 -1.56 27.47 -12.80
C LYS A 217 -2.27 27.00 -14.06
N VAL A 218 -2.42 25.70 -14.18
CA VAL A 218 -3.05 25.03 -15.34
C VAL A 218 -4.15 24.11 -14.86
N ARG A 219 -5.14 23.86 -15.72
CA ARG A 219 -6.16 22.85 -15.49
C ARG A 219 -5.82 21.60 -16.28
N LEU A 220 -5.60 20.48 -15.58
CA LEU A 220 -5.55 19.15 -16.17
C LEU A 220 -6.97 18.60 -16.22
N GLN A 221 -7.40 18.11 -17.37
CA GLN A 221 -8.77 17.61 -17.58
C GLN A 221 -8.77 16.32 -18.40
N SER A 222 -9.68 15.42 -18.03
CA SER A 222 -10.03 14.19 -18.76
C SER A 222 -11.57 14.10 -18.89
N PRO A 223 -12.11 13.10 -19.61
CA PRO A 223 -13.57 12.89 -19.67
C PRO A 223 -14.22 12.68 -18.29
N TRP A 224 -13.45 12.26 -17.28
CA TRP A 224 -13.96 11.88 -15.95
C TRP A 224 -13.77 12.95 -14.88
N GLY A 225 -13.00 14.01 -15.15
CA GLY A 225 -12.77 15.04 -14.14
C GLY A 225 -11.70 16.05 -14.51
N SER A 226 -11.46 16.99 -13.59
CA SER A 226 -10.41 18.00 -13.74
C SER A 226 -9.79 18.38 -12.40
N VAL A 227 -8.55 18.87 -12.45
CA VAL A 227 -7.80 19.35 -11.29
C VAL A 227 -6.93 20.54 -11.69
N GLU A 228 -6.79 21.51 -10.78
CA GLU A 228 -5.86 22.63 -10.95
C GLU A 228 -4.50 22.27 -10.36
N MET A 229 -3.44 22.51 -11.12
CA MET A 229 -2.07 22.14 -10.78
C MET A 229 -1.09 23.24 -11.17
N VAL A 230 0.12 23.16 -10.62
CA VAL A 230 1.24 24.03 -11.01
C VAL A 230 2.08 23.31 -12.06
N ALA A 231 2.30 23.94 -13.21
CA ALA A 231 3.07 23.39 -14.31
C ALA A 231 4.58 23.38 -14.02
N LYS A 232 5.24 22.28 -14.37
CA LYS A 232 6.69 22.10 -14.34
C LYS A 232 7.18 21.58 -15.70
N PRO A 233 7.44 22.48 -16.67
CA PRO A 233 8.04 22.11 -17.94
C PRO A 233 9.41 21.44 -17.77
N THR A 234 9.56 20.21 -18.26
CA THR A 234 10.75 19.38 -18.04
C THR A 234 11.08 18.52 -19.26
N TRP A 235 12.33 18.07 -19.35
CA TRP A 235 12.77 17.08 -20.34
C TRP A 235 12.66 15.63 -19.85
N ALA A 236 12.34 15.45 -18.57
CA ALA A 236 12.24 14.14 -17.92
C ALA A 236 10.92 13.41 -18.21
N ILE A 237 10.09 13.92 -19.13
CA ILE A 237 8.85 13.30 -19.57
C ILE A 237 8.75 13.38 -21.10
N MET A 238 8.21 12.34 -21.73
CA MET A 238 8.07 12.27 -23.18
C MET A 238 7.08 13.31 -23.70
N LYS A 239 7.27 13.75 -24.96
CA LYS A 239 6.28 14.58 -25.65
C LYS A 239 4.96 13.80 -25.76
N GLY A 240 3.82 14.48 -25.57
CA GLY A 240 2.49 13.85 -25.59
C GLY A 240 2.14 13.08 -24.31
N VAL A 241 2.99 13.13 -23.28
CA VAL A 241 2.75 12.51 -21.97
C VAL A 241 2.79 13.57 -20.88
N LEU A 242 1.79 13.52 -20.00
CA LEU A 242 1.69 14.30 -18.79
C LEU A 242 1.85 13.39 -17.58
N GLY A 243 2.34 13.92 -16.47
CA GLY A 243 2.38 13.15 -15.24
C GLY A 243 2.50 13.97 -13.99
N SER A 244 2.17 13.34 -12.88
CA SER A 244 2.22 13.95 -11.55
C SER A 244 2.58 12.95 -10.46
#